data_AF-A0A813HI27-F1
#
_entry.id   AF-A0A813HI27-F1
#
_cell.length_a   1.000
_cell.length_b   1.000
_cell.length_c   1.000
_cell.angle_alpha   90.00
_cell.angle_beta   90.00
_cell.angle_gamma   90.00
#
_symmetry.space_group_name_H-M   'P 1'
#
loop_
_entity.id
_entity.type
_entity.pdbx_description
1 polymer ?
#
loop_
_entity_poly.entity_id
_entity_poly.type
_entity_poly.pdbx_seq_one_letter_code
_entity_poly.pdbx_strand_id
1 'polypeptide(L)'
;MQHDTMQCVVNAVHAVGENSLQNSRAIRTHAGIAMCTSLVPADPTLAAAAAVEPTPQDPHREHLLAWAQLITGLSVHAKVPTQQKQVLATHAAGVARPEDLADTVLYCRVQSTFGDANQVKVQFSVTPDLHNVGVALLAALASIDGVTEFCGPPRSRSERNAAEALRLLNQSH
;
A
#
# COMPACT_ATOMS: atom_id res chain seq x y z
N MET A 1 34.88 -18.69 17.58
CA MET A 1 34.61 -19.72 16.56
C MET A 1 33.19 -20.29 16.64
N GLN A 2 32.78 -21.06 17.66
CA GLN A 2 31.39 -21.60 17.71
C GLN A 2 30.29 -20.50 17.79
N HIS A 3 30.58 -19.37 18.45
CA HIS A 3 29.64 -18.26 18.58
C HIS A 3 29.39 -17.52 17.24
N ASP A 4 30.42 -17.39 16.39
CA ASP A 4 30.33 -16.73 15.07
C ASP A 4 29.50 -17.55 14.08
N THR A 5 29.65 -18.88 14.11
CA THR A 5 28.87 -19.78 13.26
C THR A 5 27.38 -19.72 13.60
N MET A 6 27.03 -19.67 14.89
CA MET A 6 25.64 -19.59 15.33
C MET A 6 25.01 -18.24 14.94
N GLN A 7 25.74 -17.13 15.08
CA GLN A 7 25.26 -15.82 14.64
C GLN A 7 25.07 -15.76 13.12
N CYS A 8 25.97 -16.36 12.34
CA CYS A 8 25.85 -16.42 10.88
C CYS A 8 24.60 -17.21 10.45
N VAL A 9 24.31 -18.33 11.11
CA VAL A 9 23.10 -19.13 10.86
C VAL A 9 21.84 -18.34 11.22
N VAL A 10 21.81 -17.65 12.35
CA VAL A 10 20.68 -16.80 12.77
C VAL A 10 20.42 -15.70 11.73
N ASN A 11 21.46 -15.00 11.30
CA ASN A 11 21.34 -13.93 10.30
C ASN A 11 20.83 -14.48 8.94
N ALA A 12 21.31 -15.66 8.52
CA ALA A 12 20.86 -16.28 7.28
C ALA A 12 19.39 -16.72 7.35
N VAL A 13 18.96 -17.30 8.48
CA VAL A 13 17.56 -17.68 8.72
C VAL A 13 16.66 -16.45 8.75
N HIS A 14 17.10 -15.34 9.35
CA HIS A 14 16.38 -14.08 9.35
C HIS A 14 16.17 -13.57 7.92
N ALA A 15 17.24 -13.47 7.14
CA ALA A 15 17.18 -12.99 5.76
C ALA A 15 16.28 -13.85 4.87
N VAL A 16 16.33 -15.19 5.00
CA VAL A 16 15.45 -16.10 4.24
C VAL A 16 13.99 -15.94 4.66
N GLY A 17 13.72 -15.82 5.96
CA GLY A 17 12.37 -15.61 6.49
C GLY A 17 11.76 -14.30 5.98
N GLU A 18 12.52 -13.21 6.05
CA GLU A 18 12.09 -11.89 5.54
C GLU A 18 11.82 -11.93 4.04
N ASN A 19 12.74 -12.48 3.24
CA ASN A 19 12.57 -12.60 1.80
C ASN A 19 11.34 -13.44 1.43
N SER A 20 11.09 -14.54 2.13
CA SER A 20 9.93 -15.41 1.87
C SER A 20 8.60 -14.68 2.15
N LEU A 21 8.54 -13.92 3.25
CA LEU A 21 7.37 -13.11 3.59
C LEU A 21 7.18 -11.96 2.61
N GLN A 22 8.25 -11.27 2.22
CA GLN A 22 8.21 -10.20 1.23
C GLN A 22 7.73 -10.72 -0.13
N ASN A 23 8.26 -11.85 -0.63
CA ASN A 23 7.82 -12.48 -1.88
C ASN A 23 6.35 -12.90 -1.81
N SER A 24 5.92 -13.55 -0.73
CA SER A 24 4.52 -13.96 -0.56
C SER A 24 3.57 -12.77 -0.48
N ARG A 25 4.02 -11.62 0.05
CA ARG A 25 3.27 -10.37 0.03
C ARG A 25 3.21 -9.79 -1.39
N ALA A 26 4.36 -9.70 -2.06
CA ALA A 26 4.46 -9.18 -3.43
C ALA A 26 3.57 -9.97 -4.41
N ILE A 27 3.58 -11.30 -4.33
CA ILE A 27 2.72 -12.17 -5.16
C ILE A 27 1.23 -11.89 -4.90
N ARG A 28 0.82 -11.71 -3.64
CA ARG A 28 -0.59 -11.43 -3.30
C ARG A 28 -1.02 -10.04 -3.73
N THR A 29 -0.15 -9.04 -3.58
CA THR A 29 -0.41 -7.69 -4.10
C THR A 29 -0.50 -7.71 -5.61
N HIS A 30 0.39 -8.44 -6.29
CA HIS A 30 0.36 -8.58 -7.75
C HIS A 30 -0.91 -9.28 -8.23
N ALA A 31 -1.39 -10.28 -7.50
CA ALA A 31 -2.64 -10.98 -7.80
C ALA A 31 -3.91 -10.20 -7.41
N GLY A 32 -3.80 -8.98 -6.85
CA GLY A 32 -4.95 -8.20 -6.35
C GLY A 32 -5.62 -8.80 -5.11
N ILE A 33 -4.97 -9.75 -4.45
CA ILE A 33 -5.48 -10.49 -3.28
C ILE A 33 -5.18 -9.75 -1.97
N ALA A 34 -4.10 -8.97 -1.93
CA ALA A 34 -3.69 -8.21 -0.75
C ALA A 34 -4.00 -6.73 -0.90
N MET A 35 -4.53 -6.16 0.18
CA MET A 35 -4.75 -4.71 0.31
C MET A 35 -3.43 -4.03 0.69
N CYS A 36 -3.04 -3.03 -0.08
CA CYS A 36 -1.96 -2.12 0.27
C CYS A 36 -2.48 -1.10 1.28
N THR A 37 -1.73 -0.88 2.38
CA THR A 37 -2.02 0.18 3.35
C THR A 37 -0.80 1.08 3.48
N SER A 38 -1.00 2.39 3.54
CA SER A 38 0.04 3.35 3.88
C SER A 38 -0.49 4.30 4.96
N LEU A 39 0.31 4.54 5.98
CA LEU A 39 0.13 5.63 6.92
C LEU A 39 0.94 6.81 6.42
N VAL A 40 0.32 7.98 6.31
CA VAL A 40 0.94 9.14 5.69
C VAL A 40 0.61 10.37 6.52
N PRO A 41 1.53 11.34 6.67
CA PRO A 41 1.19 12.62 7.27
C PRO A 41 0.00 13.26 6.57
N ALA A 42 -0.80 14.01 7.35
CA ALA A 42 -1.90 14.77 6.82
C ALA A 42 -1.41 15.74 5.75
N ASP A 43 -2.03 15.66 4.59
CA ASP A 43 -1.71 16.48 3.42
C ASP A 43 -3.02 16.94 2.76
N PRO A 44 -3.11 18.18 2.24
CA PRO A 44 -4.34 18.69 1.60
C PRO A 44 -4.83 17.79 0.46
N THR A 45 -3.92 17.16 -0.25
CA THR A 45 -4.20 16.22 -1.35
C THR A 45 -4.91 14.97 -0.84
N LEU A 46 -4.43 14.42 0.28
CA LEU A 46 -5.03 13.26 0.93
C LEU A 46 -6.35 13.62 1.62
N ALA A 47 -6.46 14.83 2.16
CA ALA A 47 -7.70 15.33 2.74
C ALA A 47 -8.83 15.43 1.71
N ALA A 48 -8.53 15.85 0.47
CA ALA A 48 -9.52 15.87 -0.61
C ALA A 48 -10.02 14.46 -0.96
N ALA A 49 -9.13 13.46 -0.99
CA ALA A 49 -9.51 12.07 -1.21
C ALA A 49 -10.27 11.47 -0.01
N ALA A 50 -9.97 11.90 1.21
CA ALA A 50 -10.66 11.48 2.44
C ALA A 50 -12.06 12.10 2.60
N ALA A 51 -12.30 13.26 1.99
CA ALA A 51 -13.57 13.97 2.03
C ALA A 51 -14.59 13.44 1.01
N VAL A 52 -14.27 12.36 0.29
CA VAL A 52 -15.22 11.68 -0.59
C VAL A 52 -16.23 10.94 0.28
N GLU A 53 -17.45 11.47 0.30
CA GLU A 53 -18.54 10.90 1.09
C GLU A 53 -19.27 9.78 0.34
N PRO A 54 -19.72 8.72 1.03
CA PRO A 54 -20.59 7.71 0.45
C PRO A 54 -21.90 8.33 -0.02
N THR A 55 -22.27 8.07 -1.28
CA THR A 55 -23.61 8.42 -1.77
C THR A 55 -24.58 7.26 -1.52
N PRO A 56 -25.76 7.49 -0.91
CA PRO A 56 -26.74 6.43 -0.64
C PRO A 56 -27.20 5.66 -1.87
N GLN A 57 -27.13 6.29 -3.05
CA GLN A 57 -27.58 5.71 -4.32
C GLN A 57 -26.55 4.77 -4.95
N ASP A 58 -25.27 4.94 -4.64
CA ASP A 58 -24.18 4.13 -5.20
C ASP A 58 -23.00 4.05 -4.22
N PRO A 59 -23.03 3.08 -3.28
CA PRO A 59 -21.93 2.87 -2.34
C PRO A 59 -20.65 2.36 -3.01
N HIS A 60 -20.72 1.86 -4.25
CA HIS A 60 -19.55 1.39 -5.00
C HIS A 60 -18.83 2.52 -5.74
N ARG A 61 -19.43 3.71 -5.80
CA ARG A 61 -18.82 4.88 -6.44
C ARG A 61 -17.81 5.61 -5.55
N GLU A 62 -17.99 5.53 -4.24
CA GLU A 62 -17.15 6.23 -3.25
C GLU A 62 -15.67 5.87 -3.43
N HIS A 63 -15.33 4.58 -3.47
CA HIS A 63 -13.94 4.16 -3.55
C HIS A 63 -13.30 4.53 -4.90
N LEU A 64 -14.06 4.50 -5.99
CA LEU A 64 -13.60 4.91 -7.32
C LEU A 64 -13.32 6.43 -7.36
N LEU A 65 -14.17 7.23 -6.71
CA LEU A 65 -13.96 8.67 -6.56
C LEU A 65 -12.75 8.98 -5.66
N ALA A 66 -12.62 8.28 -4.52
CA ALA A 66 -11.47 8.41 -3.64
C ALA A 66 -10.16 8.07 -4.37
N TRP A 67 -10.17 7.00 -5.18
CA TRP A 67 -9.05 6.65 -6.05
C TRP A 67 -8.73 7.76 -7.04
N ALA A 68 -9.72 8.26 -7.77
CA ALA A 68 -9.52 9.32 -8.75
C ALA A 68 -8.94 10.60 -8.13
N GLN A 69 -9.45 11.02 -6.97
CA GLN A 69 -8.93 12.16 -6.22
C GLN A 69 -7.49 11.92 -5.77
N LEU A 70 -7.20 10.74 -5.23
CA LEU A 70 -5.87 10.36 -4.78
C LEU A 70 -4.84 10.39 -5.92
N ILE A 71 -5.14 9.75 -7.05
CA ILE A 71 -4.23 9.71 -8.21
C ILE A 71 -4.02 11.10 -8.79
N THR A 72 -5.10 11.86 -9.01
CA THR A 72 -5.03 13.21 -9.58
C THR A 72 -4.20 14.12 -8.69
N GLY A 73 -4.49 14.11 -7.39
CA GLY A 73 -3.79 14.91 -6.41
C GLY A 73 -2.29 14.59 -6.33
N LEU A 74 -1.93 13.30 -6.24
CA LEU A 74 -0.53 12.90 -6.18
C LEU A 74 0.23 13.14 -7.50
N SER A 75 -0.47 13.14 -8.64
CA SER A 75 0.15 13.45 -9.94
C SER A 75 0.69 14.87 -10.03
N VAL A 76 0.16 15.80 -9.22
CA VAL A 76 0.58 17.21 -9.18
C VAL A 76 1.31 17.58 -7.88
N HIS A 77 1.37 16.67 -6.91
CA HIS A 77 1.91 16.94 -5.57
C HIS A 77 3.41 17.31 -5.60
N ALA A 78 3.80 18.40 -4.92
CA ALA A 78 5.15 18.96 -5.00
C ALA A 78 6.29 17.96 -4.69
N LYS A 79 6.16 17.19 -3.60
CA LYS A 79 7.18 16.22 -3.16
C LYS A 79 7.27 14.94 -4.01
N VAL A 80 6.27 14.65 -4.87
CA VAL A 80 6.27 13.41 -5.67
C VAL A 80 7.27 13.56 -6.84
N PRO A 81 8.18 12.61 -7.07
CA PRO A 81 9.15 12.69 -8.16
C PRO A 81 8.48 12.60 -9.54
N THR A 82 9.12 13.21 -10.55
CA THR A 82 8.56 13.33 -11.91
C THR A 82 8.17 11.99 -12.53
N GLN A 83 8.94 10.92 -12.29
CA GLN A 83 8.66 9.60 -12.83
C GLN A 83 7.29 9.09 -12.34
N GLN A 84 7.04 9.13 -11.02
CA GLN A 84 5.77 8.71 -10.45
C GLN A 84 4.63 9.63 -10.91
N LYS A 85 4.86 10.96 -10.94
CA LYS A 85 3.88 11.92 -11.45
C LYS A 85 3.41 11.59 -12.86
N GLN A 86 4.33 11.26 -13.77
CA GLN A 86 3.99 10.93 -15.15
C GLN A 86 3.12 9.66 -15.25
N VAL A 87 3.45 8.62 -14.49
CA VAL A 87 2.63 7.39 -14.45
C VAL A 87 1.22 7.70 -13.95
N LEU A 88 1.12 8.43 -12.82
CA LEU A 88 -0.17 8.79 -12.23
C LEU A 88 -0.99 9.73 -13.13
N ALA A 89 -0.35 10.72 -13.75
CA ALA A 89 -0.99 11.66 -14.68
C ALA A 89 -1.48 10.95 -15.95
N THR A 90 -0.70 10.02 -16.50
CA THR A 90 -1.10 9.22 -17.66
C THR A 90 -2.31 8.36 -17.34
N HIS A 91 -2.32 7.72 -16.17
CA HIS A 91 -3.49 6.97 -15.69
C HIS A 91 -4.71 7.88 -15.55
N ALA A 92 -4.57 9.03 -14.87
CA ALA A 92 -5.67 9.98 -14.67
C ALA A 92 -6.23 10.49 -16.01
N ALA A 93 -5.38 10.78 -16.99
CA ALA A 93 -5.81 11.24 -18.31
C ALA A 93 -6.53 10.16 -19.14
N GLY A 94 -6.27 8.88 -18.87
CA GLY A 94 -6.91 7.75 -19.55
C GLY A 94 -8.30 7.40 -19.00
N VAL A 95 -8.69 7.95 -17.85
CA VAL A 95 -9.96 7.65 -17.19
C VAL A 95 -10.97 8.76 -17.50
N ALA A 96 -11.97 8.46 -18.32
CA ALA A 96 -13.00 9.43 -18.68
C ALA A 96 -14.07 9.57 -17.59
N ARG A 97 -14.45 8.45 -16.96
CA ARG A 97 -15.46 8.41 -15.90
C ARG A 97 -15.03 7.45 -14.78
N PRO A 98 -15.46 7.70 -13.52
CA PRO A 98 -15.12 6.80 -12.41
C PRO A 98 -15.53 5.35 -12.65
N GLU A 99 -16.63 5.11 -13.35
CA GLU A 99 -17.15 3.77 -13.63
C GLU A 99 -16.20 2.94 -14.52
N ASP A 100 -15.35 3.59 -15.31
CA ASP A 100 -14.37 2.91 -16.15
C ASP A 100 -13.26 2.23 -15.30
N LEU A 101 -13.17 2.57 -14.00
CA LEU A 101 -12.26 1.96 -13.03
C LEU A 101 -12.85 0.74 -12.31
N ALA A 102 -14.14 0.45 -12.45
CA ALA A 102 -14.84 -0.55 -11.63
C ALA A 102 -14.22 -1.95 -11.73
N ASP A 103 -13.72 -2.33 -12.91
CA ASP A 103 -13.10 -3.64 -13.15
C ASP A 103 -11.64 -3.73 -12.68
N THR A 104 -11.00 -2.59 -12.38
CA THR A 104 -9.56 -2.54 -12.09
C THR A 104 -9.21 -2.04 -10.70
N VAL A 105 -10.05 -1.18 -10.11
CA VAL A 105 -9.90 -0.67 -8.75
C VAL A 105 -10.87 -1.42 -7.83
N LEU A 106 -10.36 -2.44 -7.17
CA LEU A 106 -11.13 -3.35 -6.31
C LEU A 106 -11.50 -2.69 -4.97
N TYR A 107 -10.64 -1.81 -4.47
CA TYR A 107 -10.84 -1.09 -3.22
C TYR A 107 -9.97 0.17 -3.17
N CYS A 108 -10.50 1.24 -2.60
CA CYS A 108 -9.72 2.41 -2.24
C CYS A 108 -10.42 3.17 -1.11
N ARG A 109 -9.68 3.50 -0.05
CA ARG A 109 -10.19 4.26 1.08
C ARG A 109 -9.08 5.14 1.64
N VAL A 110 -9.39 6.40 1.85
CA VAL A 110 -8.52 7.37 2.50
C VAL A 110 -9.27 7.89 3.72
N GLN A 111 -8.69 7.80 4.90
CA GLN A 111 -9.35 8.21 6.13
C GLN A 111 -8.33 8.64 7.19
N SER A 112 -8.70 9.61 8.03
CA SER A 112 -7.88 9.98 9.18
C SER A 112 -7.75 8.81 10.15
N THR A 113 -6.61 8.71 10.83
CA THR A 113 -6.41 7.67 11.85
C THR A 113 -7.14 8.02 13.15
N PHE A 114 -7.66 7.01 13.85
CA PHE A 114 -8.27 7.22 15.17
C PHE A 114 -7.17 7.59 16.18
N GLY A 115 -7.22 8.82 16.69
CA GLY A 115 -6.29 9.30 17.73
C GLY A 115 -5.12 10.14 17.23
N ASP A 116 -4.87 10.22 15.92
CA ASP A 116 -3.87 11.13 15.34
C ASP A 116 -4.43 11.83 14.10
N ALA A 117 -4.85 13.09 14.28
CA ALA A 117 -5.36 13.93 13.20
C ALA A 117 -4.27 14.33 12.19
N ASN A 118 -2.99 14.15 12.54
CA ASN A 118 -1.87 14.43 11.65
C ASN A 118 -1.51 13.23 10.78
N GLN A 119 -2.26 12.12 10.87
CA GLN A 119 -2.04 10.95 10.04
C GLN A 119 -3.29 10.51 9.30
N VAL A 120 -3.08 10.15 8.04
CA VAL A 120 -4.08 9.63 7.12
C VAL A 120 -3.68 8.21 6.73
N LYS A 121 -4.64 7.31 6.81
CA LYS A 121 -4.51 5.93 6.35
C LYS A 121 -5.08 5.82 4.94
N VAL A 122 -4.22 5.48 3.99
CA VAL A 122 -4.55 5.18 2.60
C VAL A 122 -4.58 3.67 2.44
N GLN A 123 -5.68 3.10 1.96
CA GLN A 123 -5.83 1.67 1.71
C GLN A 123 -6.34 1.45 0.31
N PHE A 124 -5.73 0.56 -0.46
CA PHE A 124 -6.22 0.24 -1.80
C PHE A 124 -5.91 -1.20 -2.22
N SER A 125 -6.68 -1.68 -3.18
CA SER A 125 -6.43 -2.95 -3.90
C SER A 125 -6.80 -2.74 -5.37
N VAL A 126 -5.96 -3.26 -6.25
CA VAL A 126 -6.12 -3.16 -7.70
C VAL A 126 -5.89 -4.50 -8.37
N THR A 127 -6.42 -4.67 -9.58
CA THR A 127 -6.12 -5.82 -10.44
C THR A 127 -4.68 -5.76 -10.97
N PRO A 128 -4.15 -6.89 -11.50
CA PRO A 128 -2.83 -6.93 -12.12
C PRO A 128 -2.62 -5.87 -13.23
N ASP A 129 -3.70 -5.50 -13.93
CA ASP A 129 -3.65 -4.51 -15.03
C ASP A 129 -3.21 -3.12 -14.56
N LEU A 130 -3.52 -2.76 -13.31
CA LEU A 130 -3.07 -1.51 -12.69
C LEU A 130 -1.85 -1.69 -11.79
N HIS A 131 -1.12 -2.80 -11.90
CA HIS A 131 0.04 -3.05 -11.05
C HIS A 131 1.06 -1.90 -11.09
N ASN A 132 1.40 -1.41 -12.29
CA ASN A 132 2.36 -0.30 -12.45
C ASN A 132 1.86 1.00 -11.79
N VAL A 133 0.56 1.25 -11.85
CA VAL A 133 -0.07 2.41 -11.21
C VAL A 133 -0.06 2.26 -9.69
N GLY A 134 -0.35 1.06 -9.17
CA GLY A 134 -0.25 0.75 -7.75
C GLY A 134 1.16 0.91 -7.20
N VAL A 135 2.19 0.46 -7.94
CA VAL A 135 3.60 0.66 -7.57
C VAL A 135 3.97 2.14 -7.57
N ALA A 136 3.55 2.89 -8.60
CA ALA A 136 3.78 4.33 -8.65
C ALA A 136 3.06 5.08 -7.52
N LEU A 137 1.86 4.65 -7.15
CA LEU A 137 1.09 5.18 -6.02
C LEU A 137 1.85 4.95 -4.70
N LEU A 138 2.33 3.74 -4.43
CA LEU A 138 3.12 3.47 -3.22
C LEU A 138 4.39 4.32 -3.16
N ALA A 139 5.11 4.45 -4.26
CA ALA A 139 6.31 5.30 -4.33
C ALA A 139 5.97 6.79 -4.13
N ALA A 140 4.84 7.26 -4.65
CA ALA A 140 4.35 8.61 -4.42
C ALA A 140 3.99 8.85 -2.94
N LEU A 141 3.29 7.91 -2.31
CA LEU A 141 2.97 7.96 -0.87
C LEU A 141 4.24 7.95 -0.01
N ALA A 142 5.23 7.11 -0.34
CA ALA A 142 6.52 7.10 0.34
C ALA A 142 7.28 8.43 0.20
N SER A 143 7.13 9.11 -0.94
CA SER A 143 7.77 10.42 -1.20
C SER A 143 7.15 11.58 -0.40
N ILE A 144 5.96 11.37 0.17
CA ILE A 144 5.31 12.31 1.09
C ILE A 144 5.39 11.82 2.54
N ASP A 145 6.48 11.13 2.87
CA ASP A 145 6.77 10.60 4.20
C ASP A 145 5.81 9.48 4.64
N GLY A 146 5.19 8.80 3.69
CA GLY A 146 4.30 7.67 3.91
C GLY A 146 5.05 6.39 4.28
N VAL A 147 4.60 5.72 5.34
CA VAL A 147 5.04 4.39 5.74
C VAL A 147 4.05 3.37 5.19
N THR A 148 4.51 2.58 4.21
CA THR A 148 3.70 1.52 3.61
C THR A 148 3.79 0.25 4.44
N GLU A 149 2.64 -0.20 4.92
CA GLU A 149 2.47 -1.53 5.48
C GLU A 149 1.66 -2.38 4.48
N PHE A 150 2.29 -3.40 3.90
CA PHE A 150 1.56 -4.37 3.09
C PHE A 150 0.67 -5.21 4.01
N CYS A 151 -0.61 -4.85 4.08
CA CYS A 151 -1.54 -5.47 5.01
C CYS A 151 -2.17 -6.74 4.41
N GLY A 152 -1.65 -7.86 4.88
CA GLY A 152 -2.48 -9.02 5.19
C GLY A 152 -1.83 -9.77 6.34
N PRO A 153 -2.57 -10.16 7.40
CA PRO A 153 -2.02 -11.09 8.36
C PRO A 153 -1.54 -12.34 7.61
N PRO A 154 -0.43 -12.97 8.03
CA PRO A 154 0.06 -14.18 7.41
C PRO A 154 -1.07 -15.22 7.32
N ARG A 155 -1.48 -15.55 6.08
CA ARG A 155 -2.72 -16.33 5.85
C ARG A 155 -2.46 -17.82 5.87
N SER A 156 -1.28 -18.24 5.41
CA SER A 156 -0.86 -19.63 5.50
C SER A 156 -0.22 -19.92 6.86
N ARG A 157 -0.25 -21.19 7.27
CA ARG A 157 0.46 -21.64 8.48
C ARG A 157 1.97 -21.39 8.36
N SER A 158 2.53 -21.55 7.16
CA SER A 158 3.95 -21.30 6.90
C SER A 158 4.31 -19.82 7.04
N GLU A 159 3.49 -18.89 6.54
CA GLU A 159 3.71 -17.46 6.75
C GLU A 159 3.58 -17.08 8.23
N ARG A 160 2.65 -17.69 8.96
CA ARG A 160 2.48 -17.44 10.40
C ARG A 160 3.71 -17.90 11.18
N ASN A 161 4.17 -19.12 10.90
CA ASN A 161 5.36 -19.67 11.53
C ASN A 161 6.62 -18.85 11.21
N ALA A 162 6.75 -18.36 9.97
CA ALA A 162 7.87 -17.49 9.57
C ALA A 162 7.81 -16.14 10.29
N ALA A 163 6.63 -15.52 10.37
CA ALA A 163 6.45 -14.25 11.08
C ALA A 163 6.69 -14.40 12.59
N GLU A 164 6.25 -15.50 13.20
CA GLU A 164 6.48 -15.81 14.61
C GLU A 164 7.96 -16.09 14.90
N ALA A 165 8.64 -16.86 14.05
CA ALA A 165 10.07 -17.12 14.16
C ALA A 165 10.88 -15.82 14.11
N LEU A 166 10.59 -14.92 13.16
CA LEU A 166 11.24 -13.61 13.08
C LEU A 166 10.97 -12.76 14.32
N ARG A 167 9.75 -12.79 14.85
CA ARG A 167 9.39 -12.06 16.08
C ARG A 167 10.20 -12.55 17.29
N LEU A 168 10.32 -13.86 17.46
CA LEU A 168 11.08 -14.46 18.55
C LEU A 168 12.57 -14.14 18.44
N LEU A 169 13.14 -14.17 17.23
CA LEU A 169 14.53 -13.80 16.98
C LEU A 169 14.81 -12.33 17.34
N ASN A 170 13.89 -11.40 17.00
CA ASN A 170 14.04 -9.98 17.33
C ASN A 170 13.86 -9.65 18.82
N GLN A 171 13.27 -10.55 19.61
CA GLN A 171 13.14 -10.42 21.07
C GLN A 171 14.34 -11.02 21.81
N SER A 172 15.23 -11.71 21.11
CA SER A 172 16.39 -12.42 21.66
C SER A 172 17.67 -11.58 21.67
N HIS A 173 17.59 -10.31 21.24
CA HIS A 173 18.65 -9.32 21.17
C HIS A 173 18.30 -8.11 22.05
#